data_AF-A0A3G9G133-F1
#
_entry.id   AF-A0A3G9G133-F1
#
_cell.length_a   1.000
_cell.length_b   1.000
_cell.length_c   1.000
_cell.angle_alpha   90.00
_cell.angle_beta   90.00
_cell.angle_gamma   90.00
#
_symmetry.space_group_name_H-M   'P 1'
#
loop_
_entity.id
_entity.type
_entity.pdbx_description
1 polymer ?
#
loop_
_entity_poly.entity_id
_entity_poly.type
_entity_poly.pdbx_seq_one_letter_code
_entity_poly.pdbx_strand_id
1 'polypeptide(L)'
;MAFKSKTPGKGLTRKSELKTKAPLSSRGGLSARPPAPKPPSSPLDEKKALQKRTLRALERAKKAAAEAGVDLSEWEYDFIDSVSDRVKTYGRAFADPDKGAMNGTLSLLQGVKLREIRQKVKSRAAKPAEDED
;
A
#
# COMPACT_ATOMS: atom_id res chain seq x y z
N MET A 1 35.23 -14.27 -53.73
CA MET A 1 34.44 -14.11 -52.50
C MET A 1 35.08 -12.97 -51.69
N ALA A 2 34.36 -11.87 -51.45
CA ALA A 2 34.89 -10.71 -50.73
C ALA A 2 33.77 -10.07 -49.88
N PHE A 3 33.91 -10.19 -48.57
CA PHE A 3 33.06 -9.59 -47.54
C PHE A 3 33.52 -8.15 -47.31
N LYS A 4 32.64 -7.17 -47.55
CA LYS A 4 32.92 -5.74 -47.37
C LYS A 4 32.03 -5.20 -46.25
N SER A 5 32.65 -4.83 -45.14
CA SER A 5 32.04 -4.13 -44.02
C SER A 5 31.68 -2.69 -44.42
N LYS A 6 30.43 -2.28 -44.15
CA LYS A 6 30.00 -0.88 -44.28
C LYS A 6 28.96 -0.55 -43.22
N THR A 7 29.42 -0.09 -42.06
CA THR A 7 28.64 0.83 -41.22
C THR A 7 28.79 2.25 -41.76
N PRO A 8 27.70 3.02 -41.76
CA PRO A 8 27.77 4.35 -41.18
C PRO A 8 26.57 4.62 -40.25
N GLY A 9 26.87 5.25 -39.11
CA GLY A 9 25.90 5.55 -38.06
C GLY A 9 24.75 6.44 -38.53
N LYS A 10 23.53 6.02 -38.22
CA LYS A 10 22.32 6.82 -38.40
C LYS A 10 22.09 7.62 -37.11
N GLY A 11 22.35 8.92 -37.17
CA GLY A 11 22.07 9.84 -36.08
C GLY A 11 20.60 9.84 -35.66
N LEU A 12 20.36 9.81 -34.35
CA LEU A 12 19.03 9.98 -33.76
C LEU A 12 18.59 11.44 -33.92
N THR A 13 17.73 11.71 -34.90
CA THR A 13 16.99 12.98 -34.97
C THR A 13 15.82 12.92 -33.98
N ARG A 14 15.92 13.65 -32.85
CA ARG A 14 14.76 13.90 -31.98
C ARG A 14 13.95 15.06 -32.56
N LYS A 15 12.74 14.78 -33.04
CA LYS A 15 11.74 15.81 -33.38
C LYS A 15 10.41 15.44 -32.75
N SER A 16 10.07 16.09 -31.64
CA SER A 16 8.69 16.41 -31.28
C SER A 16 8.71 17.61 -30.34
N GLU A 17 8.48 18.78 -30.93
CA GLU A 17 8.28 20.02 -30.19
C GLU A 17 6.95 19.96 -29.45
N LEU A 18 7.00 19.94 -28.12
CA LEU A 18 5.87 20.11 -27.24
C LEU A 18 5.45 21.60 -27.27
N LYS A 19 4.49 21.93 -28.12
CA LYS A 19 3.78 23.21 -28.08
C LYS A 19 3.02 23.35 -26.75
N THR A 20 3.59 24.06 -25.78
CA THR A 20 2.88 24.51 -24.57
C THR A 20 2.33 25.91 -24.79
N LYS A 21 1.06 26.02 -25.14
CA LYS A 21 0.28 27.26 -24.94
C LYS A 21 -0.89 26.98 -24.02
N ALA A 22 -0.65 27.14 -22.72
CA ALA A 22 -1.67 27.44 -21.73
C ALA A 22 -1.06 28.40 -20.71
N PRO A 23 -1.63 29.60 -20.48
CA PRO A 23 -1.18 30.49 -19.43
C PRO A 23 -1.53 29.87 -18.07
N LEU A 24 -0.52 29.65 -17.23
CA LEU A 24 -0.72 29.32 -15.83
C LEU A 24 -1.38 30.53 -15.14
N SER A 25 -2.70 30.51 -15.03
CA SER A 25 -3.41 31.35 -14.06
C SER A 25 -3.03 30.88 -12.66
N SER A 26 -2.11 31.61 -12.02
CA SER A 26 -1.81 31.51 -10.60
C SER A 26 -3.02 31.97 -9.79
N ARG A 27 -4.00 31.08 -9.60
CA ARG A 27 -5.09 31.32 -8.67
C ARG A 27 -4.60 30.92 -7.27
N GLY A 28 -4.53 31.93 -6.42
CA GLY A 28 -4.03 31.87 -5.07
C GLY A 28 -4.66 30.76 -4.22
N GLY A 29 -3.82 30.21 -3.36
CA GLY A 29 -4.18 29.17 -2.39
C GLY A 29 -2.96 28.57 -1.69
N LEU A 30 -1.93 29.37 -1.43
CA LEU A 30 -0.78 28.97 -0.63
C LEU A 30 -1.13 29.19 0.85
N SER A 31 -1.79 28.23 1.49
CA SER A 31 -1.66 27.99 2.94
C SER A 31 -2.25 26.64 3.34
N ALA A 32 -1.63 25.57 2.84
CA ALA A 32 -1.42 24.38 3.64
C ALA A 32 -0.10 23.78 3.16
N ARG A 33 1.00 24.33 3.68
CA ARG A 33 2.30 23.63 3.62
C ARG A 33 2.03 22.21 4.11
N PRO A 34 2.27 21.15 3.32
CA PRO A 34 2.20 19.80 3.87
C PRO A 34 3.15 19.79 5.08
N PRO A 35 2.71 19.33 6.26
CA PRO A 35 3.57 19.36 7.43
C PRO A 35 4.84 18.60 7.04
N ALA A 36 5.99 19.28 7.20
CA ALA A 36 7.28 18.70 6.89
C ALA A 36 7.36 17.30 7.50
N PRO A 37 7.91 16.29 6.79
CA PRO A 37 8.15 15.00 7.41
C PRO A 37 9.04 15.27 8.63
N LYS A 38 8.49 14.98 9.82
CA LYS A 38 9.24 15.08 11.08
C LYS A 38 10.54 14.26 10.90
N PRO A 39 11.67 14.73 11.44
CA PRO A 39 12.96 14.04 11.31
C PRO A 39 12.79 12.57 11.69
N PRO A 40 13.59 11.63 11.14
CA PRO A 40 13.51 10.22 11.52
C PRO A 40 13.75 10.15 13.02
N SER A 41 12.61 10.04 13.70
CA SER A 41 12.45 9.72 15.08
C SER A 41 13.23 8.44 15.30
N SER A 42 13.96 8.35 16.41
CA SER A 42 14.85 7.23 16.75
C SER A 42 14.36 5.86 16.25
N PRO A 43 15.23 4.85 16.06
CA PRO A 43 14.81 3.50 15.62
C PRO A 43 13.63 2.89 16.42
N LEU A 44 13.40 3.35 17.66
CA LEU A 44 12.24 3.00 18.48
C LEU A 44 10.93 3.65 18.01
N ASP A 45 10.98 4.90 17.57
CA ASP A 45 9.83 5.64 17.08
C ASP A 45 9.37 5.13 15.70
N GLU A 46 10.30 4.70 14.85
CA GLU A 46 9.97 3.99 13.61
C GLU A 46 9.21 2.69 13.90
N LYS A 47 9.67 1.90 14.88
CA LYS A 47 8.97 0.68 15.33
C LYS A 47 7.57 0.99 15.86
N LYS A 48 7.42 2.02 16.70
CA LYS A 48 6.12 2.48 17.21
C LYS A 48 5.21 2.98 16.08
N ALA A 49 5.76 3.67 15.08
CA ALA A 49 5.01 4.13 13.92
C ALA A 49 4.50 2.95 13.08
N LEU A 50 5.34 1.93 12.87
CA LEU A 50 4.96 0.70 12.17
C LEU A 50 3.89 -0.07 12.94
N GLN A 51 4.02 -0.21 14.26
CA GLN A 51 3.01 -0.82 15.13
C GLN A 51 1.65 -0.12 14.97
N LYS A 52 1.62 1.21 15.07
CA LYS A 52 0.40 2.01 14.89
C LYS A 52 -0.19 1.86 13.49
N ARG A 53 0.65 1.83 12.45
CA ARG A 53 0.20 1.64 11.06
C ARG A 53 -0.48 0.28 10.90
N THR A 54 0.06 -0.76 11.51
CA THR A 54 -0.49 -2.11 11.45
C THR A 54 -1.81 -2.24 12.19
N LEU A 55 -1.91 -1.69 13.41
CA LEU A 55 -3.19 -1.66 14.14
C LEU A 55 -4.27 -0.93 13.34
N ARG A 56 -3.95 0.25 12.79
CA ARG A 56 -4.88 0.99 11.92
C ARG A 56 -5.25 0.20 10.66
N ALA A 57 -4.32 -0.59 10.14
CA ALA A 57 -4.56 -1.42 8.96
C ALA A 57 -5.53 -2.57 9.25
N LEU A 58 -5.42 -3.20 10.43
CA LEU A 58 -6.32 -4.25 10.91
C LEU A 58 -7.70 -3.69 11.23
N GLU A 59 -7.77 -2.58 11.98
CA GLU A 59 -9.03 -1.87 12.27
C GLU A 59 -9.76 -1.45 10.99
N ARG A 60 -9.02 -0.93 9.98
CA ARG A 60 -9.62 -0.60 8.69
C ARG A 60 -10.17 -1.81 7.96
N ALA A 61 -9.54 -2.98 8.08
CA ALA A 61 -10.05 -4.18 7.44
C ALA A 61 -11.38 -4.60 8.07
N LYS A 62 -11.50 -4.57 9.41
CA LYS A 62 -12.78 -4.85 10.10
C LYS A 62 -13.85 -3.83 9.71
N LYS A 63 -13.53 -2.53 9.77
CA LYS A 63 -14.48 -1.46 9.43
C LYS A 63 -14.94 -1.53 7.98
N ALA A 64 -14.02 -1.73 7.04
CA ALA A 64 -14.37 -1.84 5.62
C ALA A 64 -15.28 -3.04 5.35
N ALA A 65 -15.08 -4.17 6.04
CA ALA A 65 -15.98 -5.32 5.92
C ALA A 65 -17.38 -5.00 6.45
N ALA A 66 -17.48 -4.36 7.61
CA ALA A 66 -18.75 -3.95 8.20
C ALA A 66 -19.48 -2.90 7.32
N GLU A 67 -18.76 -1.90 6.81
CA GLU A 67 -19.31 -0.87 5.91
C GLU A 67 -19.79 -1.45 4.57
N ALA A 68 -19.09 -2.46 4.06
CA ALA A 68 -19.45 -3.13 2.81
C ALA A 68 -20.51 -4.23 2.97
N GLY A 69 -20.97 -4.51 4.20
CA GLY A 69 -21.89 -5.61 4.49
C GLY A 69 -21.33 -7.00 4.12
N VAL A 70 -20.01 -7.16 4.19
CA VAL A 70 -19.33 -8.42 3.84
C VAL A 70 -19.09 -9.22 5.09
N ASP A 71 -19.75 -10.38 5.20
CA ASP A 71 -19.44 -11.34 6.26
C ASP A 71 -18.04 -11.92 6.05
N LEU A 72 -17.12 -11.48 6.92
CA LEU A 72 -15.86 -12.17 7.13
C LEU A 72 -16.16 -13.52 7.79
N SER A 73 -15.37 -14.55 7.48
CA SER A 73 -15.52 -15.80 8.21
C SER A 73 -15.12 -15.61 9.68
N GLU A 74 -15.63 -16.46 10.57
CA GLU A 74 -15.24 -16.49 11.98
C GLU A 74 -13.71 -16.49 12.14
N TRP A 75 -13.02 -17.34 11.37
CA TRP A 75 -11.56 -17.39 11.34
C TRP A 75 -10.89 -16.09 10.88
N GLU A 76 -11.51 -15.33 9.96
CA GLU A 76 -10.99 -14.03 9.51
C GLU A 76 -11.14 -12.96 10.59
N TYR A 77 -12.20 -13.01 11.40
CA TYR A 77 -12.35 -12.16 12.58
C TYR A 77 -11.32 -12.50 13.66
N ASP A 78 -11.20 -13.79 14.00
CA ASP A 78 -10.22 -14.30 14.97
C ASP A 78 -8.78 -13.99 14.54
N PHE A 79 -8.49 -14.11 13.24
CA PHE A 79 -7.20 -13.72 12.68
C PHE A 79 -6.90 -12.24 12.95
N ILE A 80 -7.86 -11.35 12.67
CA ILE A 80 -7.63 -9.91 12.86
C ILE A 80 -7.47 -9.59 14.36
N ASP A 81 -8.27 -10.18 15.23
CA ASP A 81 -8.20 -9.91 16.67
C ASP A 81 -6.93 -10.48 17.32
N SER A 82 -6.60 -11.74 17.05
CA SER A 82 -5.39 -12.37 17.59
C SER A 82 -4.11 -11.66 17.13
N VAL A 83 -4.04 -11.22 15.87
CA VAL A 83 -2.90 -10.45 15.34
C VAL A 83 -2.87 -9.06 15.95
N SER A 84 -4.03 -8.41 16.11
CA SER A 84 -4.11 -7.08 16.75
C SER A 84 -3.60 -7.13 18.18
N ASP A 85 -4.01 -8.11 18.97
CA ASP A 85 -3.62 -8.23 20.37
C ASP A 85 -2.12 -8.52 20.51
N ARG A 86 -1.57 -9.36 19.64
CA ARG A 86 -0.13 -9.60 19.63
C ARG A 86 0.68 -8.35 19.28
N VAL A 87 0.21 -7.56 18.31
CA VAL A 87 0.85 -6.28 17.94
C VAL A 87 0.72 -5.25 19.08
N LYS A 88 -0.38 -5.23 19.83
CA LYS A 88 -0.53 -4.37 21.01
C LYS A 88 0.46 -4.76 22.12
N THR A 89 0.53 -6.05 22.45
CA THR A 89 1.35 -6.56 23.57
C THR A 89 2.86 -6.50 23.28
N TYR A 90 3.29 -6.94 22.09
CA TYR A 90 4.72 -7.11 21.80
C TYR A 90 5.28 -6.11 20.79
N GLY A 91 4.44 -5.21 20.26
CA GLY A 91 4.82 -4.29 19.19
C GLY A 91 4.90 -4.93 17.79
N ARG A 92 4.86 -6.27 17.70
CA ARG A 92 4.86 -7.05 16.46
C ARG A 92 4.11 -8.37 16.63
N ALA A 93 3.44 -8.83 15.58
CA ALA A 93 2.75 -10.11 15.53
C ALA A 93 3.68 -11.31 15.30
N PHE A 94 4.89 -11.05 14.78
CA PHE A 94 5.86 -12.08 14.49
C PHE A 94 7.26 -11.61 14.87
N ALA A 95 8.02 -12.46 15.57
CA ALA A 95 9.34 -12.11 16.11
C ALA A 95 10.52 -12.61 15.24
N ASP A 96 10.24 -13.51 14.31
CA ASP A 96 11.23 -14.10 13.39
C ASP A 96 11.48 -13.17 12.19
N PRO A 97 12.71 -12.65 12.02
CA PRO A 97 13.08 -11.83 10.88
C PRO A 97 12.99 -12.57 9.54
N ASP A 98 13.06 -13.90 9.52
CA ASP A 98 13.02 -14.68 8.28
C ASP A 98 11.59 -14.84 7.75
N LYS A 99 10.59 -14.66 8.62
CA LYS A 99 9.17 -14.81 8.28
C LYS A 99 8.46 -13.47 8.07
N GLY A 100 9.17 -12.35 8.18
CA GLY A 100 8.63 -11.00 8.03
C GLY A 100 9.68 -10.00 7.54
N ALA A 101 9.30 -8.75 7.29
CA ALA A 101 10.31 -7.74 6.99
C ALA A 101 11.20 -7.52 8.23
N MET A 102 12.51 -7.31 8.06
CA MET A 102 13.47 -7.10 9.17
C MET A 102 13.04 -5.99 10.16
N ASN A 103 12.19 -5.06 9.71
CA ASN A 103 11.59 -3.99 10.51
C ASN A 103 10.05 -4.06 10.57
N GLY A 104 9.42 -5.06 9.95
CA GLY A 104 7.97 -5.21 9.86
C GLY A 104 7.35 -5.72 11.15
N THR A 105 6.06 -5.45 11.32
CA THR A 105 5.28 -5.94 12.48
C THR A 105 4.45 -7.19 12.17
N LEU A 106 4.26 -7.51 10.89
CA LEU A 106 3.53 -8.70 10.44
C LEU A 106 4.49 -9.63 9.72
N SER A 107 4.18 -10.93 9.76
CA SER A 107 4.77 -11.89 8.84
C SER A 107 4.33 -11.62 7.41
N LEU A 108 5.13 -12.05 6.42
CA LEU A 108 4.79 -11.98 5.00
C LEU A 108 3.41 -12.60 4.72
N LEU A 109 3.14 -13.80 5.23
CA LEU A 109 1.88 -14.52 5.04
C LEU A 109 0.70 -13.81 5.73
N GLN A 110 0.92 -13.24 6.92
CA GLN A 110 -0.10 -12.43 7.61
C GLN A 110 -0.44 -11.18 6.80
N GLY A 111 0.57 -10.56 6.17
CA GLY A 111 0.36 -9.44 5.25
C GLY A 111 -0.43 -9.84 4.01
N VAL A 112 -0.15 -11.01 3.43
CA VAL A 112 -0.93 -11.57 2.31
C VAL A 112 -2.37 -11.80 2.71
N LYS A 113 -2.63 -12.46 3.85
CA LYS A 113 -3.99 -12.73 4.33
C LYS A 113 -4.78 -11.43 4.58
N LEU A 114 -4.15 -10.41 5.17
CA LEU A 114 -4.79 -9.09 5.34
C LEU A 114 -5.15 -8.44 4.00
N ARG A 115 -4.32 -8.63 2.96
CA ARG A 115 -4.62 -8.14 1.61
C ARG A 115 -5.75 -8.92 0.95
N GLU A 116 -5.84 -10.22 1.16
CA GLU A 116 -6.94 -11.05 0.68
C GLU A 116 -8.27 -10.62 1.30
N ILE A 117 -8.30 -10.42 2.62
CA ILE A 117 -9.51 -9.92 3.32
C ILE A 117 -9.97 -8.58 2.70
N ARG A 118 -9.03 -7.65 2.49
CA ARG A 118 -9.34 -6.35 1.86
C ARG A 118 -9.82 -6.49 0.41
N GLN A 119 -9.24 -7.43 -0.35
CA GLN A 119 -9.65 -7.70 -1.72
C GLN A 119 -11.05 -8.31 -1.76
N LYS A 120 -11.35 -9.26 -0.86
CA LYS A 120 -12.69 -9.85 -0.69
C LYS A 120 -13.73 -8.78 -0.40
N VAL A 121 -13.42 -7.88 0.53
CA VAL A 121 -14.28 -6.73 0.85
C VAL A 121 -14.48 -5.85 -0.39
N LYS A 122 -13.40 -5.49 -1.10
CA LYS A 122 -13.49 -4.67 -2.31
C LYS A 122 -14.27 -5.36 -3.44
N SER A 123 -14.07 -6.64 -3.66
CA SER A 123 -14.75 -7.39 -4.73
C SER A 123 -16.24 -7.53 -4.46
N ARG A 124 -16.63 -7.80 -3.20
CA ARG A 124 -18.05 -7.92 -2.82
C ARG A 124 -18.73 -6.55 -2.75
N ALA A 125 -18.02 -5.50 -2.31
CA ALA A 125 -18.50 -4.13 -2.36
C ALA A 125 -18.68 -3.60 -3.81
N ALA A 126 -17.89 -4.10 -4.76
CA ALA A 126 -18.01 -3.75 -6.17
C ALA A 126 -19.09 -4.55 -6.91
N LYS A 127 -19.60 -5.62 -6.29
CA LYS A 127 -20.68 -6.46 -6.82
C LYS A 127 -21.93 -6.42 -5.93
N PRO A 128 -22.50 -5.24 -5.61
CA PRO A 128 -23.82 -5.19 -4.99
C PRO A 128 -24.87 -5.37 -6.11
N ALA A 129 -25.78 -6.33 -5.98
CA ALA A 129 -27.02 -6.49 -6.75
C ALA A 129 -27.10 -7.47 -7.95
N GLU A 130 -26.42 -8.61 -7.91
CA GLU A 130 -26.81 -9.77 -8.75
C GLU A 130 -26.57 -11.03 -7.93
N ASP A 131 -27.57 -11.51 -7.16
CA ASP A 131 -27.71 -12.87 -6.61
C ASP A 131 -28.92 -12.88 -5.64
N GLU A 132 -30.11 -12.51 -6.12
CA GLU A 132 -31.42 -12.76 -5.49
C GLU A 132 -32.45 -12.90 -6.65
N ASP A 133 -32.49 -14.07 -7.29
CA ASP A 133 -33.61 -14.62 -8.08
C ASP A 133 -33.54 -16.16 -8.04
#